data_AF-A0A2J9E7Q9-F1
#
_entry.id   AF-A0A2J9E7Q9-F1
#
_cell.length_a   1.000
_cell.length_b   1.000
_cell.length_c   1.000
_cell.angle_alpha   90.00
_cell.angle_beta   90.00
_cell.angle_gamma   90.00
#
_symmetry.space_group_name_H-M   'P 1'
#
loop_
_entity.id
_entity.type
_entity.pdbx_description
1 polymer ?
#
loop_
_entity_poly.entity_id
_entity_poly.type
_entity_poly.pdbx_seq_one_letter_code
_entity_poly.pdbx_strand_id
1 'polypeptide(L)' 'MNHNETADNQEVYALLGRVVAQLLQLGEALPLQEIIGALYRAGARAEDPEIEAACERAIRLLASKLN' A
#
# COMPACT_ATOMS: atom_id res chain seq x y z
N MET A 1 -25.24 -7.27 5.83
CA MET A 1 -24.00 -6.88 5.14
C MET A 1 -23.75 -5.43 5.49
N ASN A 2 -22.66 -5.15 6.21
CA ASN A 2 -22.39 -3.84 6.81
C ASN A 2 -21.90 -2.87 5.73
N HIS A 3 -22.74 -1.89 5.40
CA HIS A 3 -22.41 -0.80 4.46
C HIS A 3 -21.13 -0.03 4.85
N ASN A 4 -20.73 -0.09 6.13
CA ASN A 4 -19.51 0.53 6.64
C ASN A 4 -18.23 -0.11 6.08
N GLU A 5 -18.19 -1.44 5.99
CA GLU A 5 -17.01 -2.18 5.54
C GLU A 5 -16.74 -1.95 4.04
N THR A 6 -17.81 -1.78 3.25
CA THR A 6 -17.71 -1.48 1.83
C THR A 6 -17.20 -0.05 1.58
N ALA A 7 -17.62 0.92 2.41
CA ALA A 7 -17.18 2.30 2.34
C ALA A 7 -15.70 2.45 2.74
N ASP A 8 -15.30 1.80 3.85
CA ASP A 8 -13.90 1.78 4.31
C ASP A 8 -12.98 1.16 3.26
N ASN A 9 -13.41 0.07 2.61
CA ASN A 9 -12.64 -0.57 1.55
C ASN A 9 -12.49 0.31 0.30
N GLN A 10 -13.53 1.08 -0.08
CA GLN A 10 -13.44 2.01 -1.21
C GLN A 10 -12.43 3.12 -0.96
N GLU A 11 -12.38 3.64 0.27
CA GLU A 11 -11.42 4.66 0.65
C GLU A 11 -9.99 4.13 0.64
N VAL A 12 -9.79 2.90 1.13
CA VAL A 12 -8.50 2.18 1.03
C VAL A 12 -8.08 1.98 -0.42
N TYR A 13 -8.98 1.53 -1.32
CA TYR A 13 -8.67 1.36 -2.74
C TYR A 13 -8.34 2.69 -3.44
N ALA A 14 -9.03 3.77 -3.09
CA ALA A 14 -8.77 5.09 -3.65
C ALA A 14 -7.40 5.63 -3.21
N LEU A 15 -7.05 5.44 -1.94
CA LEU A 15 -5.74 5.80 -1.41
C LEU A 15 -4.63 4.97 -2.08
N LEU A 16 -4.83 3.66 -2.22
CA LEU A 16 -3.89 2.78 -2.92
C LEU A 16 -3.68 3.22 -4.36
N GLY A 17 -4.76 3.56 -5.08
CA GLY A 17 -4.71 4.06 -6.45
C GLY A 17 -3.93 5.38 -6.57
N ARG A 18 -4.09 6.30 -5.61
CA ARG A 18 -3.32 7.56 -5.57
C ARG A 18 -1.85 7.33 -5.30
N VAL A 19 -1.51 6.46 -4.35
CA VAL A 19 -0.12 6.10 -4.02
C VAL A 19 0.54 5.43 -5.23
N VAL A 20 -0.13 4.47 -5.86
CA VAL A 20 0.36 3.80 -7.07
C VAL A 20 0.52 4.79 -8.22
N ALA A 21 -0.43 5.69 -8.44
CA ALA A 21 -0.33 6.73 -9.47
C ALA A 21 0.80 7.73 -9.22
N GLN A 22 1.10 8.04 -7.95
CA GLN A 22 2.22 8.92 -7.58
C GLN A 22 3.58 8.22 -7.72
N LEU A 23 3.63 6.89 -7.55
CA LEU A 23 4.83 6.08 -7.77
C LEU A 23 5.07 5.82 -9.27
N LEU A 24 4.01 5.70 -10.05
CA LEU A 24 4.07 5.59 -11.51
C LEU A 24 4.28 6.97 -12.13
N GLN A 25 5.52 7.50 -12.11
CA GLN A 25 5.90 8.40 -13.19
C GLN A 25 5.73 7.63 -14.52
N LEU A 26 4.92 8.19 -15.42
CA LEU A 26 4.56 7.60 -16.72
C LEU A 26 5.76 6.93 -17.41
N GLY A 27 5.74 5.59 -17.47
CA GLY A 27 6.54 4.82 -18.43
C GLY A 27 7.37 3.67 -17.86
N GLU A 28 7.68 3.64 -16.57
CA GLU A 28 8.45 2.54 -15.98
C GLU A 28 7.60 1.70 -15.02
N ALA A 29 7.51 0.40 -15.30
CA ALA A 29 6.93 -0.55 -14.37
C ALA A 29 7.80 -0.56 -13.11
N LEU A 30 7.29 -0.02 -11.99
CA LEU A 30 8.03 -0.04 -10.75
C LEU A 30 8.20 -1.51 -10.31
N PRO A 31 9.44 -1.99 -10.11
CA PRO A 31 9.68 -3.34 -9.60
C PRO A 31 8.91 -3.56 -8.30
N LEU A 32 8.30 -4.73 -8.13
CA LEU A 32 7.58 -5.07 -6.90
C LEU A 32 8.46 -4.91 -5.64
N GLN A 33 9.76 -5.11 -5.79
CA GLN A 33 10.78 -4.89 -4.76
C GLN A 33 10.92 -3.42 -4.35
N GLU A 34 10.84 -2.49 -5.32
CA GLU A 34 10.86 -1.03 -5.07
C GLU A 34 9.61 -0.60 -4.30
N ILE A 35 8.45 -1.17 -4.64
CA ILE A 35 7.18 -0.92 -3.92
C ILE A 35 7.28 -1.42 -2.48
N ILE A 36 7.79 -2.63 -2.26
CA ILE A 36 8.02 -3.19 -0.91
C ILE A 36 9.00 -2.30 -0.13
N GLY A 37 10.09 -1.86 -0.75
CA GLY A 37 11.06 -0.96 -0.12
C GLY A 37 10.48 0.41 0.25
N ALA A 38 9.60 0.95 -0.60
CA ALA A 38 8.90 2.21 -0.32
C ALA A 38 7.93 2.06 0.86
N LEU A 39 7.13 0.98 0.90
CA LEU A 39 6.20 0.68 1.99
C LEU A 39 6.94 0.48 3.32
N TYR A 40 8.09 -0.19 3.31
CA TYR A 40 8.89 -0.38 4.52
C TYR A 40 9.36 0.96 5.10
N ARG A 41 9.88 1.85 4.25
CA ARG A 41 10.31 3.19 4.67
C ARG A 41 9.15 4.07 5.14
N ALA A 42 7.98 3.93 4.51
CA ALA A 42 6.78 4.67 4.89
C ALA A 42 6.29 4.23 6.28
N GLY A 43 6.17 2.92 6.52
CA GLY A 43 5.79 2.37 7.82
C GLY A 43 6.79 2.74 8.92
N ALA A 44 8.09 2.63 8.66
CA ALA A 44 9.14 2.96 9.64
C ALA A 44 9.22 4.45 10.03
N ARG A 45 8.61 5.34 9.24
CA ARG A 45 8.54 6.78 9.51
C ARG A 45 7.16 7.21 10.00
N ALA A 46 6.19 6.32 10.02
CA ALA A 46 4.84 6.63 10.44
C ALA A 46 4.82 6.85 11.95
N GLU A 47 4.24 7.97 12.38
CA GLU A 47 3.94 8.23 13.79
C GLU A 47 2.61 7.58 14.20
N ASP A 48 1.78 7.24 13.21
CA ASP A 48 0.51 6.56 13.39
C ASP A 48 0.70 5.04 13.31
N PRO A 49 0.44 4.29 14.40
CA PRO A 49 0.57 2.83 14.43
C PRO A 49 -0.38 2.12 13.45
N GLU A 50 -1.51 2.73 13.07
CA GLU A 50 -2.39 2.13 12.07
C GLU A 50 -1.76 2.18 10.67
N ILE A 51 -1.03 3.25 10.36
CA ILE A 51 -0.29 3.39 9.10
C ILE A 51 0.89 2.41 9.04
N GLU A 52 1.62 2.25 10.15
CA GLU A 52 2.67 1.24 10.28
C GLU A 52 2.12 -0.17 10.01
N ALA A 53 1.04 -0.55 10.70
CA ALA A 53 0.41 -1.86 10.55
C ALA A 53 -0.16 -2.08 9.13
N ALA A 54 -0.71 -1.04 8.50
CA ALA A 54 -1.17 -1.11 7.11
C ALA A 54 0.00 -1.35 6.14
N CYS A 55 1.14 -0.67 6.33
CA CYS A 55 2.34 -0.89 5.52
C CYS A 55 2.86 -2.33 5.67
N GLU A 56 2.92 -2.86 6.89
CA GLU A 56 3.35 -4.24 7.11
C GLU A 56 2.46 -5.27 6.42
N ARG A 57 1.13 -5.11 6.51
CA ARG A 57 0.17 -6.00 5.84
C ARG A 57 0.34 -5.96 4.32
N ALA A 58 0.53 -4.77 3.76
CA ALA A 58 0.78 -4.59 2.34
C ALA A 58 2.08 -5.27 1.90
N ILE A 59 3.17 -5.13 2.66
CA ILE A 59 4.44 -5.82 2.38
C ILE A 59 4.26 -7.33 2.38
N ARG A 60 3.58 -7.90 3.39
CA ARG A 60 3.34 -9.36 3.45
C ARG A 60 2.53 -9.85 2.24
N LEU A 61 1.49 -9.12 1.87
CA LEU A 61 0.67 -9.46 0.70
C LEU A 61 1.50 -9.43 -0.58
N LEU A 62 2.29 -8.39 -0.80
CA LEU A 62 3.12 -8.26 -1.99
C LEU A 62 4.26 -9.29 -2.04
N ALA A 63 4.90 -9.56 -0.89
CA ALA A 63 5.94 -10.59 -0.79
C ALA A 63 5.40 -11.99 -1.13
N SER A 64 4.14 -12.29 -0.78
CA SER A 64 3.52 -13.57 -1.16
C SER A 64 3.34 -13.77 -2.68
N LYS A 65 3.45 -12.69 -3.48
CA LYS A 65 3.36 -12.71 -4.95
C LYS A 65 4.73 -12.87 -5.62
N LEU A 66 5.83 -12.83 -4.86
CA LEU A 66 7.18 -13.07 -5.36
C LEU A 66 7.56 -14.56 -5.40
N ASN A 67 6.61 -15.45 -5.06
CA ASN A 67 6.73 -16.92 -5.15
C ASN A 67 6.03 -17.46 -6.40
#